data_AF-A0A7W9FSN7-F1
#
_entry.id   AF-A0A7W9FSN7-F1
#
_cell.length_a   1.000
_cell.length_b   1.000
_cell.length_c   1.000
_cell.angle_alpha   90.00
_cell.angle_beta   90.00
_cell.angle_gamma   90.00
#
_symmetry.space_group_name_H-M   'P 1'
#
loop_
_entity.id
_entity.type
_entity.pdbx_description
1 polymer ?
#
loop_
_entity_poly.entity_id
_entity_poly.type
_entity_poly.pdbx_seq_one_letter_code
_entity_poly.pdbx_strand_id
1 'polypeptide(L)'
;MSDQTITSLTEKLPAPRLQMRWERRADPHDMDWDGELSWNCHYELVLPLGEHDIRREIYKDGEQVGEVEELVVPMKGPTVRGSNGRTPCMDRDGQYWFDDPIRDGCHAQWDAAAIGNPPIYVIAPDGHPILRAQSEARV
;
A
#
# COMPACT_ATOMS: atom_id res chain seq x y z
N MET A 1 -6.04 21.37 29.01
CA MET A 1 -6.55 21.61 27.65
C MET A 1 -5.40 21.30 26.73
N SER A 2 -5.34 20.07 26.25
CA SER A 2 -4.18 19.53 25.53
C SER A 2 -4.39 19.80 24.06
N ASP A 3 -3.45 20.55 23.49
CA ASP A 3 -3.36 20.91 22.08
C ASP A 3 -3.33 19.62 21.24
N GLN A 4 -4.44 19.29 20.59
CA GLN A 4 -4.45 18.26 19.55
C GLN A 4 -3.91 18.91 18.29
N THR A 5 -2.58 18.87 18.15
CA THR A 5 -1.94 19.11 16.87
C THR A 5 -2.46 18.05 15.92
N ILE A 6 -3.38 18.45 15.05
CA ILE A 6 -3.77 17.68 13.87
C ILE A 6 -2.52 17.61 13.01
N THR A 7 -1.75 16.52 13.16
CA THR A 7 -0.58 16.27 12.33
C THR A 7 -1.08 16.09 10.91
N SER A 8 -0.76 17.08 10.08
CA SER A 8 -0.96 17.13 8.64
C SER A 8 -0.68 15.79 7.96
N LEU A 9 -1.69 15.20 7.32
CA LEU A 9 -1.53 14.07 6.41
C LEU A 9 -0.73 14.51 5.19
N THR A 10 0.59 14.33 5.23
CA THR A 10 1.45 13.92 4.10
C THR A 10 2.90 13.74 4.57
N GLU A 11 3.10 13.02 5.69
CA GLU A 11 4.44 12.47 5.93
C GLU A 11 4.73 11.44 4.84
N LYS A 12 5.68 11.75 3.97
CA LYS A 12 6.15 10.85 2.93
C LYS A 12 6.69 9.58 3.61
N LEU A 13 6.16 8.43 3.22
CA LEU A 13 6.62 7.15 3.74
C LEU A 13 8.09 6.92 3.38
N PRO A 14 8.86 6.20 4.21
CA PRO A 14 10.23 5.86 3.88
C PRO A 14 10.29 5.04 2.58
N ALA A 15 11.37 5.20 1.83
CA ALA A 15 11.71 4.37 0.69
C ALA A 15 13.22 3.99 0.78
N PRO A 16 13.60 2.72 0.50
CA PRO A 16 12.75 1.65 -0.01
C PRO A 16 11.78 1.10 1.03
N ARG A 17 10.62 0.63 0.58
CA ARG A 17 9.62 -0.06 1.41
C ARG A 17 8.91 -1.13 0.61
N LEU A 18 8.40 -2.14 1.30
CA LEU A 18 7.36 -3.01 0.75
C LEU A 18 6.00 -2.48 1.19
N GLN A 19 5.01 -2.51 0.30
CA GLN A 19 3.66 -2.11 0.65
C GLN A 19 2.61 -3.04 0.05
N MET A 20 1.50 -3.17 0.77
CA MET A 20 0.27 -3.82 0.35
C MET A 20 -0.82 -2.78 0.29
N ARG A 21 -1.11 -2.29 -0.91
CA ARG A 21 -2.05 -1.19 -1.13
C ARG A 21 -3.41 -1.72 -1.54
N TRP A 22 -4.41 -1.43 -0.73
CA TRP A 22 -5.80 -1.75 -1.05
C TRP A 22 -6.39 -0.70 -1.97
N GLU A 23 -7.06 -1.16 -3.01
CA GLU A 23 -7.76 -0.34 -3.98
C GLU A 23 -9.13 -0.94 -4.23
N ARG A 24 -10.14 -0.06 -4.34
CA ARG A 24 -11.48 -0.49 -4.73
C ARG A 24 -11.44 -0.95 -6.18
N ARG A 25 -12.02 -2.11 -6.47
CA ARG A 25 -12.16 -2.57 -7.86
C ARG A 25 -13.11 -1.64 -8.62
N ALA A 26 -12.67 -1.15 -9.77
CA ALA A 26 -13.35 -0.06 -10.48
C ALA A 26 -14.52 -0.50 -11.38
N ASP A 27 -14.59 -1.78 -11.78
CA ASP A 27 -15.63 -2.24 -12.70
C ASP A 27 -16.94 -2.54 -11.95
N PRO A 28 -18.09 -1.95 -12.33
CA PRO A 28 -19.41 -2.30 -11.79
C PRO A 28 -19.84 -3.75 -12.07
N HIS A 29 -19.21 -4.43 -13.04
CA HIS A 29 -19.37 -5.87 -13.30
C HIS A 29 -18.42 -6.74 -12.48
N ASP A 30 -17.48 -6.13 -11.75
CA ASP A 30 -16.60 -6.79 -10.79
C ASP A 30 -17.17 -6.76 -9.35
N MET A 31 -18.48 -6.59 -9.24
CA MET A 31 -19.18 -6.97 -8.02
C MET A 31 -19.03 -8.49 -7.86
N ASP A 32 -18.81 -8.97 -6.64
CA ASP A 32 -18.86 -10.42 -6.41
C ASP A 32 -20.24 -10.98 -6.78
N TRP A 33 -20.37 -12.31 -6.84
CA TRP A 33 -21.60 -13.00 -7.24
C TRP A 33 -22.87 -12.53 -6.49
N ASP A 34 -22.71 -11.92 -5.33
CA ASP A 34 -23.75 -11.37 -4.45
C ASP A 34 -24.00 -9.85 -4.62
N GLY A 35 -23.27 -9.16 -5.51
CA GLY A 35 -23.39 -7.72 -5.68
C GLY A 35 -22.59 -6.90 -4.67
N GLU A 36 -21.59 -7.48 -3.99
CA GLU A 36 -20.82 -6.79 -2.97
C GLU A 36 -19.50 -6.17 -3.50
N LEU A 37 -18.96 -5.23 -2.71
CA LEU A 37 -17.70 -4.54 -3.01
C LEU A 37 -16.54 -5.53 -3.00
N SER A 38 -15.78 -5.56 -4.08
CA SER A 38 -14.53 -6.30 -4.18
C SER A 38 -13.31 -5.35 -4.13
N TRP A 39 -12.20 -5.88 -3.62
CA TRP A 39 -10.97 -5.13 -3.40
C TRP A 39 -9.78 -5.79 -4.07
N ASN A 40 -8.90 -4.97 -4.61
CA ASN A 40 -7.58 -5.39 -5.09
C ASN A 40 -6.54 -4.99 -4.05
N CYS A 41 -5.68 -5.94 -3.66
CA CYS A 41 -4.47 -5.65 -2.90
C CYS A 41 -3.26 -5.74 -3.82
N HIS A 42 -2.56 -4.63 -3.98
CA HIS A 42 -1.34 -4.52 -4.77
C HIS A 42 -0.14 -4.73 -3.86
N TYR A 43 0.60 -5.83 -4.07
CA TYR A 43 1.87 -6.06 -3.41
C TYR A 43 3.01 -5.43 -4.21
N GLU A 44 3.67 -4.44 -3.63
CA GLU A 44 4.55 -3.51 -4.32
C GLU A 44 5.87 -3.32 -3.56
N LEU A 45 6.99 -3.21 -4.30
CA LEU A 45 8.25 -2.66 -3.83
C LEU A 45 8.31 -1.20 -4.28
N VAL A 46 8.47 -0.29 -3.33
CA VAL A 46 8.65 1.13 -3.61
C VAL A 46 10.11 1.51 -3.43
N LEU A 47 10.71 2.11 -4.46
CA LEU A 47 12.10 2.54 -4.48
C LEU A 47 12.18 4.06 -4.56
N PRO A 48 13.11 4.72 -3.84
CA PRO A 48 13.34 6.14 -4.01
C PRO A 48 13.99 6.40 -5.38
N LEU A 49 13.61 7.49 -6.01
CA LEU A 49 14.27 7.99 -7.22
C LEU A 49 15.05 9.25 -6.88
N GLY A 50 16.35 9.25 -7.19
CA GLY A 50 17.22 10.41 -6.98
C GLY A 50 16.98 11.49 -8.04
N GLU A 51 17.38 12.73 -7.74
CA GLU A 51 17.13 13.93 -8.58
C GLU A 51 17.42 13.71 -10.08
N HIS A 52 18.51 13.01 -10.41
CA HIS A 52 18.96 12.77 -11.79
C HIS A 52 18.58 11.39 -12.35
N ASP A 53 17.62 10.70 -11.72
CA ASP A 53 17.15 9.42 -12.19
C ASP A 53 16.14 9.60 -13.35
N ILE A 54 16.49 9.09 -14.53
CA ILE A 54 15.65 9.19 -15.73
C ILE A 54 14.26 8.58 -15.56
N ARG A 55 14.08 7.66 -14.59
CA ARG A 55 12.79 7.03 -14.30
C ARG A 55 11.82 7.99 -13.61
N ARG A 56 12.28 9.16 -13.16
CA ARG A 56 11.43 10.22 -12.61
C ARG A 56 10.56 10.85 -13.67
N GLU A 57 11.06 10.93 -14.90
CA GLU A 57 10.46 11.72 -15.97
C GLU A 57 9.17 11.06 -16.49
N ILE A 58 8.04 11.79 -16.39
CA ILE A 58 6.77 11.36 -16.99
C ILE A 58 6.64 12.04 -18.35
N TYR A 59 6.50 11.24 -19.40
CA TYR A 59 6.28 11.73 -20.76
C TYR A 59 4.85 11.47 -21.22
N LYS A 60 4.29 12.45 -21.94
CA LYS A 60 3.05 12.31 -22.69
C LYS A 60 3.23 12.94 -24.06
N ASP A 61 2.92 12.17 -25.11
CA ASP A 61 3.04 12.61 -26.50
C ASP A 61 4.44 13.14 -26.88
N GLY A 62 5.50 12.62 -26.23
CA GLY A 62 6.90 12.99 -26.47
C GLY A 62 7.40 14.19 -25.66
N GLU A 63 6.54 14.84 -24.87
CA GLU A 63 6.91 15.96 -23.99
C GLU A 63 6.93 15.51 -22.52
N GLN A 64 7.89 16.03 -21.75
CA GLN A 64 7.94 15.80 -20.31
C GLN A 64 6.83 16.62 -19.64
N VAL A 65 5.92 15.94 -18.95
CA VAL A 65 4.75 16.54 -18.29
C VAL A 65 4.81 16.50 -16.76
N GLY A 66 5.82 15.85 -16.18
CA GLY A 66 6.00 15.79 -14.74
C GLY A 66 7.19 14.96 -14.30
N GLU A 67 7.35 14.88 -12.98
CA GLU A 67 8.35 14.04 -12.32
C GLU A 67 7.73 13.29 -11.15
N VAL A 68 8.22 12.07 -10.88
CA VAL A 68 7.93 11.32 -9.66
C VAL A 68 9.16 11.20 -8.77
N GLU A 69 8.96 10.94 -7.49
CA GLU A 69 10.06 10.76 -6.53
C GLU A 69 10.24 9.30 -6.10
N GLU A 70 9.34 8.42 -6.52
CA GLU A 70 9.32 7.01 -6.17
C GLU A 70 8.95 6.16 -7.39
N LEU A 71 9.61 5.01 -7.51
CA LEU A 71 9.23 3.96 -8.45
C LEU A 71 8.47 2.87 -7.71
N VAL A 72 7.25 2.58 -8.17
CA VAL A 72 6.42 1.49 -7.66
C VAL A 72 6.58 0.28 -8.57
N VAL A 73 7.12 -0.81 -8.05
CA VAL A 73 7.32 -2.07 -8.76
C VAL A 73 6.32 -3.10 -8.25
N PRO A 74 5.34 -3.55 -9.06
CA PRO A 74 4.47 -4.65 -8.69
C PRO A 74 5.29 -5.93 -8.52
N MET A 75 5.21 -6.55 -7.34
CA MET A 75 5.91 -7.82 -7.06
C MET A 75 5.20 -9.00 -7.73
N LYS A 76 3.90 -8.85 -8.01
CA LYS A 76 3.04 -9.77 -8.75
C LYS A 76 1.74 -9.07 -9.15
N GLY A 77 0.84 -9.80 -9.81
CA GLY A 77 -0.54 -9.35 -10.03
C GLY A 77 -1.32 -9.16 -8.71
N PRO A 78 -2.35 -8.29 -8.70
CA PRO A 78 -3.13 -8.01 -7.49
C PRO A 78 -3.79 -9.25 -6.88
N THR A 79 -3.86 -9.31 -5.55
CA THR A 79 -4.74 -10.26 -4.85
C THR A 79 -6.15 -9.69 -4.83
N VAL A 80 -7.13 -10.50 -5.23
CA VAL A 80 -8.54 -10.13 -5.12
C VAL A 80 -9.07 -10.61 -3.77
N ARG A 81 -9.83 -9.74 -3.10
CA ARG A 81 -10.64 -10.10 -1.95
C ARG A 81 -12.09 -9.69 -2.19
N GLY A 82 -12.98 -10.67 -2.13
CA GLY A 82 -14.40 -10.39 -2.01
C GLY A 82 -14.76 -9.96 -0.59
N SER A 83 -15.70 -9.03 -0.45
CA SER A 83 -16.03 -8.45 0.85
C SER A 83 -17.51 -8.49 1.15
N ASN A 84 -17.85 -8.85 2.39
CA ASN A 84 -19.19 -8.73 3.00
C ASN A 84 -19.55 -7.29 3.39
N GLY A 85 -19.27 -6.34 2.50
CA GLY A 85 -19.45 -4.90 2.73
C GLY A 85 -18.43 -4.28 3.71
N ARG A 86 -17.29 -4.95 3.96
CA ARG A 86 -16.24 -4.43 4.85
C ARG A 86 -15.10 -3.79 4.07
N THR A 87 -14.76 -2.55 4.45
CA THR A 87 -13.59 -1.86 3.94
C THR A 87 -12.31 -2.47 4.52
N PRO A 88 -11.31 -2.79 3.69
CA PRO A 88 -9.98 -3.19 4.16
C PRO A 88 -9.41 -2.25 5.19
N CYS A 89 -8.61 -2.81 6.09
CA CYS A 89 -7.88 -2.07 7.12
C CYS A 89 -8.74 -1.35 8.17
N MET A 90 -10.07 -1.44 8.11
CA MET A 90 -10.96 -0.84 9.10
C MET A 90 -11.75 -1.92 9.83
N ASP A 91 -11.87 -1.79 11.14
CA ASP A 91 -12.80 -2.59 11.93
C ASP A 91 -14.21 -1.95 11.96
N ARG A 92 -15.13 -2.55 12.73
CA ARG A 92 -16.52 -2.06 12.84
C ARG A 92 -16.64 -0.73 13.58
N ASP A 93 -15.64 -0.39 14.38
CA ASP A 93 -15.57 0.83 15.17
C ASP A 93 -14.76 1.93 14.44
N GLY A 94 -14.33 1.66 13.20
CA GLY A 94 -13.57 2.57 12.35
C GLY A 94 -12.09 2.67 12.72
N GLN A 95 -11.55 1.74 13.52
CA GLN A 95 -10.13 1.71 13.85
C GLN A 95 -9.32 1.04 12.74
N TYR A 96 -8.14 1.60 12.47
CA TYR A 96 -7.21 1.03 11.51
C TYR A 96 -6.48 -0.19 12.07
N TRP A 97 -6.36 -1.25 11.26
CA TRP A 97 -5.61 -2.45 11.60
C TRP A 97 -4.83 -2.98 10.39
N PHE A 98 -3.73 -3.69 10.65
CA PHE A 98 -2.85 -4.21 9.61
C PHE A 98 -3.50 -5.40 8.90
N ASP A 99 -4.07 -5.13 7.72
CA ASP A 99 -4.88 -6.09 6.95
C ASP A 99 -4.13 -6.58 5.71
N ASP A 100 -3.25 -7.57 5.89
CA ASP A 100 -2.49 -8.19 4.80
C ASP A 100 -3.15 -9.48 4.29
N PRO A 101 -3.19 -9.72 2.96
CA PRO A 101 -3.52 -11.03 2.44
C PRO A 101 -2.45 -12.04 2.89
N ILE A 102 -2.85 -13.17 3.48
CA ILE A 102 -1.95 -14.16 4.11
C ILE A 102 -0.70 -14.45 3.28
N ARG A 103 -0.85 -14.75 1.98
CA ARG A 103 0.29 -15.07 1.11
C ARG A 103 1.19 -13.86 0.89
N ASP A 104 0.60 -12.71 0.59
CA ASP A 104 1.35 -11.48 0.29
C ASP A 104 2.09 -10.99 1.53
N GLY A 105 1.46 -11.07 2.70
CA GLY A 105 2.04 -10.76 4.00
C GLY A 105 3.22 -11.64 4.38
N CYS A 106 3.12 -12.96 4.17
CA CYS A 106 4.24 -13.88 4.38
C CYS A 106 5.41 -13.59 3.43
N HIS A 107 5.11 -13.39 2.14
CA HIS A 107 6.15 -13.08 1.15
C HIS A 107 6.80 -11.73 1.40
N ALA A 108 6.06 -10.70 1.81
CA ALA A 108 6.60 -9.39 2.16
C ALA A 108 7.65 -9.48 3.27
N GLN A 109 7.48 -10.39 4.24
CA GLN A 109 8.48 -10.63 5.28
C GLN A 109 9.74 -11.29 4.74
N TRP A 110 9.59 -12.34 3.93
CA TRP A 110 10.72 -13.04 3.33
C TRP A 110 11.50 -12.15 2.36
N ASP A 111 10.79 -11.38 1.54
CA ASP A 111 11.38 -10.45 0.59
C ASP A 111 12.07 -9.30 1.34
N ALA A 112 11.46 -8.75 2.40
CA ALA A 112 12.11 -7.75 3.25
C ALA A 112 13.44 -8.28 3.80
N ALA A 113 13.44 -9.49 4.36
CA ALA A 113 14.65 -10.12 4.88
C ALA A 113 15.73 -10.30 3.80
N ALA A 114 15.33 -10.61 2.56
CA ALA A 114 16.25 -10.79 1.44
C ALA A 114 16.84 -9.48 0.90
N ILE A 115 16.12 -8.34 1.01
CA ILE A 115 16.50 -7.07 0.39
C ILE A 115 16.97 -5.99 1.39
N GLY A 116 17.36 -6.40 2.59
CA GLY A 116 17.97 -5.50 3.59
C GLY A 116 17.00 -4.92 4.62
N ASN A 117 15.91 -5.61 4.90
CA ASN A 117 14.89 -5.26 5.90
C ASN A 117 14.23 -3.89 5.72
N PRO A 118 13.75 -3.52 4.51
CA PRO A 118 12.92 -2.34 4.38
C PRO A 118 11.61 -2.48 5.19
N PRO A 119 11.01 -1.37 5.64
CA PRO A 119 9.74 -1.41 6.35
C PRO A 119 8.62 -1.94 5.45
N ILE A 120 7.66 -2.62 6.06
CA ILE A 120 6.49 -3.18 5.38
C ILE A 120 5.25 -2.39 5.82
N TYR A 121 4.47 -1.89 4.87
CA TYR A 121 3.23 -1.18 5.14
C TYR A 121 2.02 -1.90 4.52
N VAL A 122 0.86 -1.70 5.13
CA VAL A 122 -0.44 -1.83 4.46
C VAL A 122 -0.97 -0.42 4.23
N ILE A 123 -1.48 -0.14 3.04
CA ILE A 123 -2.09 1.15 2.69
C ILE A 123 -3.59 0.90 2.53
N ALA A 124 -4.39 1.53 3.38
CA ALA A 124 -5.84 1.46 3.33
C ALA A 124 -6.40 2.14 2.05
N PRO A 125 -7.66 1.87 1.65
CA PRO A 125 -8.22 2.44 0.43
C PRO A 125 -8.31 3.97 0.37
N ASP A 126 -8.29 4.64 1.52
CA ASP A 126 -8.25 6.09 1.66
C ASP A 126 -6.81 6.66 1.66
N GLY A 127 -5.81 5.80 1.50
CA GLY A 127 -4.39 6.16 1.53
C GLY A 127 -3.75 6.10 2.91
N HIS A 128 -4.47 5.74 3.98
CA HIS A 128 -3.90 5.68 5.32
C HIS A 128 -2.84 4.56 5.45
N PRO A 129 -1.59 4.87 5.83
CA PRO A 129 -0.54 3.88 5.96
C PRO A 129 -0.50 3.26 7.35
N ILE A 130 -0.38 1.94 7.40
CA ILE A 130 -0.29 1.14 8.63
C ILE A 130 1.03 0.39 8.57
N LEU A 131 1.97 0.76 9.42
CA LEU A 131 3.26 0.08 9.52
C LEU A 131 3.04 -1.32 10.11
N ARG A 132 3.65 -2.34 9.49
CA ARG A 132 3.84 -3.63 10.14
C ARG A 132 4.79 -3.41 11.30
N ALA A 133 4.25 -3.17 12.49
CA ALA A 133 5.04 -3.18 13.70
C ALA A 133 5.89 -4.46 13.68
N GLN A 134 7.17 -4.37 14.03
CA GLN A 134 8.06 -5.52 14.14
C GLN A 134 7.47 -6.49 15.16
N SER A 135 6.59 -7.36 14.69
CA SER A 135 5.75 -8.23 15.50
C SER A 135 6.50 -9.52 15.79
N GLU A 136 7.78 -9.41 16.16
CA GLU A 136 8.63 -10.54 16.57
C GLU A 136 9.69 -10.14 17.62
N ALA A 137 9.34 -9.27 18.57
CA ALA A 137 10.14 -9.06 19.78
C ALA A 137 9.41 -9.52 21.05
N ARG A 138 8.90 -10.76 21.03
CA ARG A 138 8.60 -11.56 22.23
C ARG A 138 8.81 -13.04 21.90
N VAL A 139 10.06 -13.48 22.08
CA VAL A 139 10.41 -14.88 22.39
C VAL A 139 10.05 -15.14 23.85
#